data_AF-A0A2X2K9S3-F1
#
_entry.id   AF-A0A2X2K9S3-F1
#
_cell.length_a   1.000
_cell.length_b   1.000
_cell.length_c   1.000
_cell.angle_alpha   90.00
_cell.angle_beta   90.00
_cell.angle_gamma   90.00
#
_symmetry.space_group_name_H-M   'P 1'
#
loop_
_entity.id
_entity.type
_entity.pdbx_description
1 polymer ?
#
loop_
_entity_poly.entity_id
_entity_poly.type
_entity_poly.pdbx_seq_one_letter_code
_entity_poly.pdbx_strand_id
1 'polypeptide(L)' 'MASKYGINDIVEMKKQHACGTNRFKIIRMGADIRIKCEIVNEAL' A
#
# COMPACT_ATOMS: atom_id res chain seq x y z
N MET A 1 15.00 6.16 15.34
CA MET A 1 14.19 4.93 15.37
C MET A 1 13.88 4.53 13.94
N ALA A 2 14.27 3.32 13.52
CA ALA A 2 13.98 2.82 12.17
C ALA A 2 12.49 2.48 12.06
N SER A 3 11.70 3.40 11.50
CA SER A 3 10.32 3.15 11.09
C SER A 3 10.33 2.16 9.94
N LYS A 4 10.48 0.88 10.27
CA LYS A 4 10.59 -0.22 9.32
C LYS A 4 9.17 -0.58 8.91
N TYR A 5 8.71 0.00 7.80
CA TYR A 5 7.46 -0.41 7.15
C TYR A 5 7.49 -1.93 6.96
N GLY A 6 6.40 -2.59 7.36
CA GLY A 6 6.25 -4.03 7.37
C GLY A 6 5.18 -4.52 6.41
N ILE A 7 5.09 -5.84 6.25
CA ILE A 7 3.93 -6.47 5.62
C ILE A 7 2.70 -6.15 6.49
N ASN A 8 1.58 -5.83 5.84
CA ASN A 8 0.32 -5.33 6.38
C ASN A 8 0.31 -3.88 6.87
N ASP A 9 1.40 -3.14 6.70
CA ASP A 9 1.42 -1.71 7.05
C ASP A 9 0.63 -0.88 6.03
N ILE A 10 0.08 0.25 6.48
CA ILE A 10 -0.75 1.15 5.67
C ILE A 10 0.08 2.38 5.33
N VAL A 11 0.34 2.55 4.04
CA VAL A 11 1.12 3.67 3.52
C VAL A 11 0.24 4.59 2.69
N GLU A 12 0.52 5.89 2.82
CA GLU A 12 -0.18 6.92 2.07
C GLU A 12 0.64 7.31 0.83
N MET A 13 0.07 7.07 -0.35
CA MET A 13 0.68 7.47 -1.61
C MET A 13 0.45 8.97 -1.88
N LYS A 14 1.39 9.60 -2.59
CA LYS A 14 1.26 11.00 -3.04
C LYS A 14 0.30 11.17 -4.21
N LYS A 15 0.09 10.10 -5.01
CA LYS A 15 -0.89 10.09 -6.10
C LYS A 15 -2.20 9.52 -5.59
N GLN A 16 -3.31 10.14 -6.00
CA GLN A 16 -4.65 9.67 -5.66
C GLN A 16 -4.98 8.41 -6.48
N HIS A 17 -5.49 7.38 -5.81
CA HIS A 17 -6.05 6.22 -6.49
C HIS A 17 -7.44 6.55 -7.06
N ALA A 18 -7.87 5.82 -8.08
CA ALA A 18 -9.19 6.01 -8.69
C ALA A 18 -10.38 5.84 -7.71
N CYS A 19 -10.16 5.19 -6.56
CA CYS A 19 -11.14 5.06 -5.48
C CYS A 19 -11.29 6.33 -4.61
N GLY A 20 -10.52 7.39 -4.88
CA GLY A 20 -10.52 8.64 -4.11
C GLY A 20 -9.69 8.63 -2.84
N THR A 21 -9.21 7.45 -2.40
CA THR A 21 -8.37 7.28 -1.21
C THR A 21 -6.92 7.01 -1.60
N ASN A 22 -5.98 7.49 -0.81
CA ASN A 22 -4.54 7.39 -1.04
C ASN A 22 -3.85 6.39 -0.09
N ARG A 23 -4.61 5.59 0.65
CA ARG A 23 -4.12 4.60 1.60
C ARG A 23 -4.01 3.22 0.95
N PHE A 24 -2.86 2.58 1.14
CA PHE A 24 -2.53 1.30 0.55
C PHE A 24 -1.94 0.38 1.60
N LYS A 25 -2.38 -0.88 1.58
CA LYS A 25 -1.87 -1.92 2.47
C LYS A 25 -0.78 -2.72 1.77
N ILE A 26 0.39 -2.79 2.39
CA ILE A 26 1.51 -3.59 1.88
C ILE A 26 1.15 -5.07 2.03
N ILE A 27 0.98 -5.78 0.92
CA ILE A 27 0.68 -7.22 0.92
C ILE A 27 1.95 -8.07 0.71
N ARG A 28 3.01 -7.51 0.12
CA ARG A 28 4.29 -8.21 -0.04
C ARG A 28 5.45 -7.21 0.02
N MET A 29 6.51 -7.59 0.72
CA MET A 29 7.81 -6.90 0.66
C MET A 29 8.88 -7.90 0.20
N GLY A 30 9.78 -7.47 -0.68
CA GLY A 30 10.80 -8.32 -1.31
C GLY A 30 11.39 -7.62 -2.55
N ALA A 31 11.75 -8.41 -3.57
CA ALA A 31 12.18 -7.87 -4.88
C ALA A 31 11.07 -7.04 -5.56
N ASP A 32 9.81 -7.45 -5.35
CA ASP A 32 8.62 -6.74 -5.84
C ASP A 32 7.71 -6.42 -4.66
N ILE A 33 7.43 -5.14 -4.45
CA ILE A 33 6.47 -4.68 -3.45
C ILE A 33 5.08 -4.73 -4.08
N ARG A 34 4.21 -5.57 -3.52
CA ARG A 34 2.79 -5.56 -3.88
C ARG A 34 2.03 -4.77 -2.83
N ILE A 35 1.15 -3.90 -3.29
CA ILE A 35 0.30 -3.05 -2.44
C ILE A 35 -1.14 -3.23 -2.90
N LYS A 36 -2.05 -3.34 -1.94
CA LYS A 36 -3.48 -3.47 -2.21
C LYS A 36 -4.20 -2.22 -1.73
N CYS A 37 -5.08 -1.68 -2.55
CA CYS A 37 -6.01 -0.66 -2.09
C CYS A 37 -6.94 -1.26 -1.01
N GLU A 38 -7.24 -0.51 0.05
CA GLU A 38 -8.17 -0.99 1.08
C GLU A 38 -9.63 -1.03 0.61
N ILE A 39 -9.97 -0.17 -0.37
CA ILE A 39 -11.33 -0.03 -0.91
C ILE A 39 -11.60 -0.97 -2.09
N VAL A 40 -10.65 -1.11 -3.02
CA VAL A 40 -10.82 -1.90 -4.24
C VAL A 40 -9.98 -3.17 -4.14
N ASN A 41 -10.56 -4.31 -4.51
CA ASN A 41 -9.86 -5.59 -4.46
C ASN A 41 -8.77 -5.78 -5.55
N GLU A 42 -8.47 -4.75 -6.34
CA GLU A 42 -7.49 -4.77 -7.43
C GLU A 42 -6.09 -4.39 -6.88
N ALA A 43 -5.10 -5.26 -7.13
CA ALA A 43 -3.71 -5.05 -6.74
C ALA A 43 -2.93 -4.46 -7.92
N LEU A 44 -2.27 -3.32 -7.68
CA LEU A 44 -1.32 -2.68 -8.59
C LEU A 44 0.09 -3.18 -8.27
#